data_AF-A0A3Q9I5N4-F1
#
_entry.id   AF-A0A3Q9I5N4-F1
#
_cell.length_a   1.000
_cell.length_b   1.000
_cell.length_c   1.000
_cell.angle_alpha   90.00
_cell.angle_beta   90.00
_cell.angle_gamma   90.00
#
_symmetry.space_group_name_H-M   'P 1'
#
loop_
_entity.id
_entity.type
_entity.pdbx_description
1 polymer ?
#
loop_
_entity_poly.entity_id
_entity_poly.type
_entity_poly.pdbx_seq_one_letter_code
_entity_poly.pdbx_strand_id
1 'polypeptide(L)'
;MNSSIKVLFRSTDWIFLAEAVVTLTLGIITFRSLDRTKPKLSAANVIAKSSMFVIVAALGTGLIGFHTFDTYRSIEGLFQSYTVNANDYNIYKQWFREHNAAIGADTPYRGIAKGKNVLIVQIEALQSFVINKSIDGQIITPNLNELAKESLYFDHFYHQNAQGRTSDAEFTVKASLQPLAAGSVYIRFPKNDYEALPSILKRNGYDTAAFHAFRAGFWNRNVMYRNIGYNRFYSASDFVYDEKKERIGWGLNDIGF
;
A
#
# COMPACT_ATOMS: atom_id res chain seq x y z
N MET A 1 -23.40 45.41 32.78
CA MET A 1 -22.44 44.51 33.46
C MET A 1 -23.16 43.23 33.85
N ASN A 2 -22.59 42.09 33.45
CA ASN A 2 -22.76 40.73 33.99
C ASN A 2 -24.13 40.04 33.99
N SER A 3 -24.35 39.15 33.01
CA SER A 3 -25.03 37.85 33.23
C SER A 3 -24.98 36.93 32.00
N SER A 4 -23.81 36.43 31.54
CA SER A 4 -23.76 35.38 30.49
C SER A 4 -22.44 34.57 30.39
N ILE A 5 -21.75 34.25 31.49
CA ILE A 5 -20.62 33.27 31.47
C ILE A 5 -20.67 32.39 32.73
N LYS A 6 -21.81 31.78 33.04
CA LYS A 6 -21.90 30.79 34.14
C LYS A 6 -22.57 29.46 33.78
N VAL A 7 -22.81 29.20 32.50
CA VAL A 7 -23.34 27.90 32.04
C VAL A 7 -22.53 27.40 30.85
N LEU A 8 -21.24 27.14 31.07
CA LEU A 8 -20.40 26.48 30.07
C LEU A 8 -19.76 25.18 30.55
N PHE A 9 -19.76 24.89 31.85
CA PHE A 9 -19.25 23.62 32.36
C PHE A 9 -20.08 23.16 33.58
N ARG A 10 -20.72 22.00 33.45
CA ARG A 10 -21.30 21.24 34.57
C ARG A 10 -20.16 20.59 35.36
N SER A 11 -20.40 20.23 36.62
CA SER A 11 -19.39 19.58 37.49
C SER A 11 -18.84 18.27 36.89
N THR A 12 -19.62 17.60 36.05
CA THR A 12 -19.23 16.39 35.30
C THR A 12 -18.21 16.68 34.20
N ASP A 13 -18.19 17.89 33.64
CA ASP A 13 -17.33 18.23 32.50
C ASP A 13 -15.86 18.35 32.91
N TRP A 14 -15.60 18.68 34.19
CA TRP A 14 -14.27 18.67 34.78
C TRP A 14 -13.70 17.26 34.95
N ILE A 15 -14.56 16.26 35.16
CA ILE A 15 -14.15 14.85 35.24
C ILE A 15 -13.71 14.38 33.85
N PHE A 16 -14.48 14.70 32.80
CA PHE A 16 -14.09 14.39 31.43
C PHE A 16 -12.83 15.13 30.98
N LEU A 17 -12.63 16.38 31.41
CA LEU A 17 -11.40 17.13 31.12
C LEU A 17 -10.19 16.54 31.85
N ALA A 18 -10.35 16.14 33.10
CA ALA A 18 -9.31 15.49 33.89
C ALA A 18 -8.95 14.11 33.32
N GLU A 19 -9.95 13.30 32.95
CA GLU A 19 -9.75 12.03 32.27
C GLU A 19 -9.04 12.21 30.93
N ALA A 20 -9.47 13.18 30.11
CA ALA A 20 -8.81 13.49 28.85
C ALA A 20 -7.35 13.88 29.04
N VAL A 21 -7.02 14.72 30.03
CA VAL A 21 -5.64 15.10 30.36
C VAL A 21 -4.82 13.91 30.85
N VAL A 22 -5.39 13.04 31.69
CA VAL A 22 -4.73 11.83 32.19
C VAL A 22 -4.46 10.84 31.06
N THR A 23 -5.44 10.57 30.20
CA THR A 23 -5.29 9.69 29.03
C THR A 23 -4.30 10.26 28.01
N LEU A 24 -4.32 11.57 27.78
CA LEU A 24 -3.35 12.25 26.90
C LEU A 24 -1.93 12.13 27.46
N THR A 25 -1.76 12.33 28.76
CA THR A 25 -0.45 12.27 29.43
C THR A 25 0.10 10.84 29.46
N LEU A 26 -0.74 9.86 29.80
CA LEU A 26 -0.37 8.44 29.75
C LEU A 26 -0.04 8.00 28.32
N GLY A 27 -0.82 8.42 27.32
CA GLY A 27 -0.54 8.16 25.91
C GLY A 27 0.82 8.72 25.47
N ILE A 28 1.16 9.94 25.87
CA ILE A 28 2.47 10.57 25.58
C ILE A 28 3.61 9.82 26.28
N ILE A 29 3.44 9.41 27.56
CA ILE A 29 4.45 8.68 28.32
C ILE A 29 4.70 7.29 27.72
N THR A 30 3.63 6.52 27.46
CA THR A 30 3.71 5.22 26.80
C THR A 30 4.38 5.35 25.42
N PHE A 31 4.08 6.41 24.67
CA PHE A 31 4.67 6.62 23.36
C PHE A 31 6.13 7.06 23.39
N ARG A 32 6.54 7.88 24.37
CA ARG A 32 7.96 8.22 24.60
C ARG A 32 8.77 7.03 25.08
N SER A 33 8.14 6.08 25.79
CA SER A 33 8.78 4.84 26.23
C SER A 33 8.96 3.80 25.11
N LEU A 34 8.30 3.97 23.95
CA LEU A 34 8.54 3.15 22.77
C LEU A 34 9.85 3.60 22.10
N ASP A 35 10.94 3.01 22.56
CA ASP A 35 12.30 3.24 22.04
C ASP A 35 12.35 3.04 20.52
N ARG A 36 12.49 4.15 19.78
CA ARG A 36 12.54 4.18 18.31
C ARG A 36 13.90 3.74 17.74
N THR A 37 14.90 3.52 18.60
CA THR A 37 16.29 3.28 18.16
C THR A 37 16.68 1.80 18.16
N LYS A 38 15.81 0.90 18.66
CA LYS A 38 16.09 -0.53 18.68
C LYS A 38 15.05 -1.29 17.84
N PRO A 39 15.43 -1.89 16.70
CA PRO A 39 14.54 -2.69 15.88
C PRO A 39 14.38 -4.08 16.52
N LYS A 40 13.78 -4.15 17.71
CA LYS A 40 13.25 -5.42 18.20
C LYS A 40 11.84 -5.57 17.62
N LEU A 41 11.64 -6.65 16.84
CA LEU A 41 10.31 -7.12 16.44
C LEU A 41 9.53 -7.54 17.70
N SER A 42 9.02 -6.58 18.46
CA SER A 42 8.00 -6.82 19.46
C SER A 42 6.63 -6.87 18.76
N ALA A 43 5.70 -7.66 19.27
CA ALA A 43 4.31 -7.66 18.80
C ALA A 43 3.72 -6.24 18.75
N ALA A 44 4.12 -5.37 19.68
CA ALA A 44 3.76 -3.95 19.71
C ALA A 44 4.26 -3.19 18.46
N ASN A 45 5.48 -3.43 18.00
CA ASN A 45 6.03 -2.79 16.79
C ASN A 45 5.35 -3.31 15.51
N VAL A 46 4.94 -4.57 15.48
CA VAL A 46 4.18 -5.16 14.36
C VAL A 46 2.74 -4.60 14.33
N ILE A 47 2.09 -4.51 15.49
CA ILE A 47 0.73 -3.94 15.60
C ILE A 47 0.75 -2.46 15.23
N ALA A 48 1.71 -1.68 15.74
CA ALA A 48 1.86 -0.26 15.43
C ALA A 48 2.12 0.03 13.94
N LYS A 49 2.71 -0.92 13.22
CA LYS A 49 2.96 -0.86 11.78
C LYS A 49 1.93 -1.63 10.96
N SER A 50 0.81 -2.07 11.53
CA SER A 50 -0.26 -2.75 10.79
C SER A 50 -1.47 -1.82 10.60
N SER A 51 -2.35 -2.14 9.65
CA SER A 51 -3.68 -1.50 9.53
C SER A 51 -4.53 -1.66 10.81
N MET A 52 -4.15 -2.60 11.69
CA MET A 52 -4.77 -2.82 13.00
C MET A 52 -4.36 -1.77 14.03
N PHE A 53 -3.31 -0.97 13.79
CA PHE A 53 -2.92 0.13 14.68
C PHE A 53 -4.06 1.13 14.88
N VAL A 54 -4.80 1.47 13.82
CA VAL A 54 -5.92 2.42 13.90
C VAL A 54 -6.99 1.89 14.86
N ILE A 55 -7.32 0.61 14.77
CA ILE A 55 -8.31 -0.04 15.63
C ILE A 55 -7.78 -0.13 17.06
N VAL A 56 -6.54 -0.57 17.26
CA VAL A 56 -5.93 -0.70 18.59
C VAL A 56 -5.74 0.67 19.26
N ALA A 57 -5.40 1.71 18.50
CA ALA A 57 -5.29 3.08 18.99
C ALA A 57 -6.67 3.64 19.34
N ALA A 58 -7.69 3.41 18.52
CA ALA A 58 -9.07 3.82 18.81
C ALA A 58 -9.64 3.10 20.03
N LEU A 59 -9.36 1.80 20.19
CA LEU A 59 -9.79 1.03 21.37
C LEU A 59 -9.03 1.42 22.63
N GLY A 60 -7.73 1.70 22.53
CA GLY A 60 -6.86 2.03 23.67
C GLY A 60 -6.94 3.47 24.14
N THR A 61 -7.26 4.42 23.26
CA THR A 61 -7.31 5.87 23.58
C THR A 61 -8.73 6.45 23.50
N GLY A 62 -9.70 5.64 23.09
CA GLY A 62 -11.05 6.10 22.77
C GLY A 62 -11.10 6.91 21.47
N LEU A 63 -12.32 7.17 21.00
CA LEU A 63 -12.57 7.88 19.74
C LEU A 63 -11.95 9.29 19.71
N ILE A 64 -12.09 10.04 20.81
CA ILE A 64 -11.56 11.40 20.93
C ILE A 64 -10.02 11.40 20.99
N GLY A 65 -9.43 10.49 21.77
CA GLY A 65 -7.97 10.34 21.85
C GLY A 65 -7.35 10.00 20.50
N PHE A 66 -7.98 9.07 19.77
CA PHE A 66 -7.56 8.73 18.41
C PHE A 66 -7.66 9.90 17.45
N HIS A 67 -8.79 10.61 17.39
CA HIS A 67 -8.94 11.78 16.52
C HIS A 67 -7.98 12.92 16.86
N THR A 68 -7.69 13.12 18.15
CA THR A 68 -6.69 14.11 18.59
C THR A 68 -5.30 13.74 18.10
N PHE A 69 -4.92 12.47 18.25
CA PHE A 69 -3.65 11.94 17.78
C PHE A 69 -3.52 12.00 16.24
N ASP A 70 -4.57 11.60 15.53
CA ASP A 70 -4.61 11.61 14.07
C ASP A 70 -4.55 13.05 13.51
N THR A 71 -5.25 13.98 14.16
CA THR A 71 -5.17 15.42 13.84
C THR A 71 -3.76 15.94 14.07
N TYR A 72 -3.13 15.65 15.22
CA TYR A 72 -1.75 16.04 15.50
C TYR A 72 -0.79 15.51 14.43
N ARG A 73 -0.88 14.23 14.07
CA ARG A 73 -0.04 13.62 13.03
C ARG A 73 -0.30 14.20 11.64
N SER A 74 -1.55 14.51 11.33
CA SER A 74 -1.93 15.14 10.07
C SER A 74 -1.33 16.54 9.97
N ILE A 75 -1.39 17.32 11.05
CA ILE A 75 -0.78 18.65 11.14
C ILE A 75 0.75 18.56 11.03
N GLU A 76 1.39 17.65 11.77
CA GLU A 76 2.84 17.39 11.65
C GLU A 76 3.24 17.04 10.21
N GLY A 77 2.43 16.21 9.54
CA GLY A 77 2.63 15.84 8.14
C GLY A 77 2.44 17.00 7.16
N LEU A 78 1.55 17.96 7.43
CA LEU A 78 1.37 19.16 6.59
C LEU A 78 2.62 20.07 6.62
N PHE A 79 3.34 20.09 7.74
CA PHE A 79 4.55 20.90 7.90
C PHE A 79 5.85 20.16 7.53
N GLN A 80 5.82 18.83 7.37
CA GLN A 80 6.92 18.06 6.80
C GLN A 80 6.94 18.17 5.27
N SER A 81 7.43 19.29 4.75
CA SER A 81 7.80 19.38 3.33
C SER A 81 9.17 18.73 3.13
N TYR A 82 9.21 17.51 2.63
CA TYR A 82 10.45 16.93 2.10
C TYR A 82 10.69 17.53 0.70
N THR A 83 11.34 18.68 0.64
CA THR A 83 11.82 19.24 -0.62
C THR A 83 13.16 18.59 -0.95
N VAL A 84 13.20 17.84 -2.05
CA VAL A 84 14.47 17.32 -2.59
C VAL A 84 15.25 18.53 -3.11
N ASN A 85 16.38 18.84 -2.47
CA ASN A 85 17.25 19.92 -2.95
C ASN A 85 18.18 19.39 -4.07
N ALA A 86 18.90 20.30 -4.74
CA ALA A 86 19.79 19.92 -5.84
C ALA A 86 20.91 18.95 -5.41
N ASN A 87 21.36 19.02 -4.17
CA ASN A 87 22.38 18.12 -3.63
C ASN A 87 21.84 16.69 -3.47
N ASP A 88 20.64 16.55 -2.90
CA ASP A 88 19.97 15.24 -2.75
C ASP A 88 19.77 14.57 -4.12
N TYR A 89 19.32 15.34 -5.11
CA TYR A 89 19.16 14.84 -6.48
C TYR A 89 20.46 14.27 -7.05
N ASN A 90 21.58 14.98 -6.86
CA ASN A 90 22.89 14.55 -7.35
C ASN A 90 23.38 13.28 -6.63
N ILE A 91 23.13 13.16 -5.32
CA ILE A 91 23.45 11.96 -4.53
C ILE A 91 22.71 10.74 -5.09
N TYR A 92 21.38 10.84 -5.28
CA TYR A 92 20.59 9.72 -5.81
C TYR A 92 20.97 9.37 -7.25
N LYS A 93 21.21 10.38 -8.10
CA LYS A 93 21.66 10.18 -9.48
C LYS A 93 23.01 9.45 -9.52
N GLN A 94 23.93 9.81 -8.61
CA GLN A 94 25.21 9.11 -8.50
C GLN A 94 25.02 7.67 -8.04
N TRP A 95 24.21 7.44 -7.00
CA TRP A 95 23.91 6.09 -6.52
C TRP A 95 23.36 5.19 -7.64
N PHE A 96 22.39 5.67 -8.43
CA PHE A 96 21.88 4.90 -9.57
C PHE A 96 22.96 4.64 -10.64
N ARG A 97 23.83 5.61 -10.95
CA ARG A 97 24.92 5.39 -11.91
C ARG A 97 25.88 4.29 -11.46
N GLU A 98 26.22 4.26 -10.18
CA GLU A 98 27.12 3.26 -9.59
C GLU A 98 26.49 1.86 -9.56
N HIS A 99 25.18 1.76 -9.36
CA HIS A 99 24.48 0.48 -9.18
C HIS A 99 23.80 -0.06 -10.45
N ASN A 100 23.75 0.71 -11.55
CA ASN A 100 23.13 0.30 -12.81
C ASN A 100 23.98 -0.67 -13.66
N ALA A 101 25.26 -0.88 -13.32
CA ALA A 101 26.18 -1.69 -14.13
C ALA A 101 25.69 -3.15 -14.31
N ALA A 102 25.03 -3.74 -13.32
CA ALA A 102 24.48 -5.09 -13.39
C ALA A 102 23.19 -5.19 -14.23
N ILE A 103 22.39 -4.11 -14.30
CA ILE A 103 21.11 -4.06 -15.03
C ILE A 103 21.35 -3.93 -16.55
N GLY A 104 22.46 -3.31 -16.94
CA GLY A 104 22.86 -3.11 -18.34
C GLY A 104 23.54 -4.31 -18.99
N ALA A 105 23.81 -5.40 -18.26
CA ALA A 105 24.52 -6.56 -18.77
C ALA A 105 23.78 -7.19 -19.96
N ASP A 106 24.56 -7.63 -20.95
CA ASP A 106 24.01 -8.38 -22.07
C ASP A 106 23.68 -9.80 -21.59
N THR A 107 22.41 -10.18 -21.71
CA THR A 107 21.93 -11.50 -21.29
C THR A 107 21.28 -12.18 -22.50
N PRO A 108 21.21 -13.52 -22.54
CA PRO A 108 20.49 -14.22 -23.60
C PRO A 108 19.00 -13.83 -23.71
N TYR A 109 18.44 -13.19 -22.67
CA TYR A 109 17.05 -12.73 -22.62
C TYR A 109 16.86 -11.30 -23.14
N ARG A 110 17.93 -10.57 -23.46
CA ARG A 110 17.83 -9.18 -23.90
C ARG A 110 17.07 -9.08 -25.21
N GLY A 111 15.90 -8.43 -25.17
CA GLY A 111 15.12 -8.11 -26.37
C GLY A 111 14.32 -9.26 -27.00
N ILE A 112 14.36 -10.48 -26.46
CA ILE A 112 13.66 -11.65 -27.02
C ILE A 112 12.13 -11.48 -27.12
N ALA A 113 11.57 -10.57 -26.31
CA ALA A 113 10.14 -10.26 -26.26
C ALA A 113 9.78 -8.89 -26.84
N LYS A 114 10.70 -8.22 -27.57
CA LYS A 114 10.42 -6.91 -28.17
C LYS A 114 9.19 -6.99 -29.10
N GLY A 115 8.25 -6.06 -28.93
CA GLY A 115 7.02 -5.99 -29.73
C GLY A 115 5.93 -6.99 -29.33
N LYS A 116 6.17 -7.86 -28.33
CA LYS A 116 5.13 -8.75 -27.79
C LYS A 116 4.27 -8.01 -26.77
N ASN A 117 3.02 -8.44 -26.62
CA ASN A 117 2.13 -7.98 -25.56
C ASN A 117 2.69 -8.37 -24.18
N VAL A 118 2.45 -7.52 -23.18
CA VAL A 118 2.83 -7.77 -21.79
C VAL A 118 1.56 -7.92 -20.96
N LEU A 119 1.38 -9.08 -20.35
CA LEU A 119 0.29 -9.35 -19.43
C LEU A 119 0.88 -9.56 -18.02
N ILE A 120 0.36 -8.81 -17.05
CA ILE A 120 0.73 -8.93 -15.64
C ILE A 120 -0.49 -9.42 -14.89
N VAL A 121 -0.42 -10.64 -14.36
CA VAL A 121 -1.49 -11.25 -13.56
C VAL A 121 -1.07 -11.22 -12.10
N GLN A 122 -1.84 -10.49 -11.29
CA GLN A 122 -1.63 -10.45 -9.85
C GLN A 122 -2.53 -11.47 -9.16
N ILE A 123 -1.92 -12.43 -8.47
CA ILE A 123 -2.65 -13.45 -7.72
C ILE A 123 -2.73 -12.99 -6.26
N GLU A 124 -3.94 -12.69 -5.78
CA GLU A 124 -4.15 -12.14 -4.44
C GLU A 124 -3.84 -13.16 -3.35
N ALA A 125 -3.13 -12.71 -2.31
CA ALA A 125 -2.75 -13.47 -1.11
C ALA A 125 -2.06 -14.85 -1.33
N LEU A 126 -1.55 -15.14 -2.53
CA LEU A 126 -0.84 -16.40 -2.80
C LEU A 126 0.57 -16.38 -2.19
N GLN A 127 0.93 -17.46 -1.50
CA GLN A 127 2.29 -17.71 -1.02
C GLN A 127 2.84 -18.98 -1.67
N SER A 128 4.16 -19.01 -1.97
CA SER A 128 4.78 -20.10 -2.73
C SER A 128 4.70 -21.47 -2.05
N PHE A 129 4.43 -21.54 -0.74
CA PHE A 129 4.37 -22.81 -0.01
C PHE A 129 3.26 -23.75 -0.50
N VAL A 130 2.22 -23.25 -1.18
CA VAL A 130 1.14 -24.08 -1.74
C VAL A 130 1.45 -24.63 -3.13
N ILE A 131 2.51 -24.14 -3.78
CA ILE A 131 2.94 -24.63 -5.09
C ILE A 131 3.44 -26.07 -4.93
N ASN A 132 3.02 -26.95 -5.83
CA ASN A 132 3.28 -28.39 -5.80
C ASN A 132 2.84 -29.10 -4.49
N LYS A 133 1.84 -28.55 -3.79
CA LYS A 133 1.24 -29.19 -2.61
C LYS A 133 -0.13 -29.79 -2.91
N SER A 134 -0.51 -30.75 -2.07
CA SER A 134 -1.82 -31.38 -2.06
C SER A 134 -2.38 -31.45 -0.64
N ILE A 135 -3.70 -31.52 -0.55
CA ILE A 135 -4.46 -31.82 0.66
C ILE A 135 -5.39 -32.97 0.29
N ASP A 136 -5.37 -34.05 1.08
CA ASP A 136 -6.19 -35.26 0.86
C ASP A 136 -6.10 -35.83 -0.57
N GLY A 137 -4.89 -35.80 -1.15
CA GLY A 137 -4.64 -36.29 -2.51
C GLY A 137 -5.03 -35.32 -3.64
N GLN A 138 -5.65 -34.18 -3.32
CA GLN A 138 -6.00 -33.15 -4.30
C GLN A 138 -4.93 -32.06 -4.37
N ILE A 139 -4.41 -31.79 -5.57
CA ILE A 139 -3.43 -30.72 -5.81
C ILE A 139 -4.10 -29.36 -5.61
N ILE A 140 -3.45 -28.46 -4.85
CA ILE A 140 -4.00 -27.15 -4.49
C ILE A 140 -3.98 -26.19 -5.70
N THR A 141 -2.90 -26.20 -6.50
CA THR A 141 -2.63 -25.20 -7.55
C THR A 141 -2.25 -25.85 -8.90
N PRO A 142 -3.05 -26.78 -9.45
CA PRO A 142 -2.63 -27.60 -10.61
C PRO A 142 -2.18 -26.76 -11.81
N ASN A 143 -2.93 -25.71 -12.18
CA ASN A 143 -2.58 -24.86 -13.32
C ASN A 143 -1.29 -24.05 -13.11
N LEU A 144 -1.05 -23.57 -11.88
CA LEU A 144 0.19 -22.83 -11.57
C LEU A 144 1.40 -23.76 -11.52
N ASN A 145 1.21 -25.01 -11.09
CA ASN A 145 2.26 -26.02 -11.08
C ASN A 145 2.70 -26.37 -12.51
N GLU A 146 1.76 -26.51 -13.45
CA GLU A 146 2.11 -26.72 -14.85
C GLU A 146 2.76 -25.48 -15.47
N LEU A 147 2.22 -24.29 -15.22
CA LEU A 147 2.81 -23.04 -15.70
C LEU A 147 4.25 -22.87 -15.21
N ALA A 148 4.55 -23.24 -13.96
CA ALA A 148 5.90 -23.15 -13.40
C ALA A 148 6.91 -24.07 -14.10
N LYS A 149 6.48 -25.18 -14.71
CA LYS A 149 7.36 -26.09 -15.48
C LYS A 149 7.71 -25.54 -16.86
N GLU A 150 6.81 -24.74 -17.43
CA GLU A 150 6.94 -24.17 -18.78
C GLU A 150 7.48 -22.72 -18.78
N SER A 151 7.76 -22.15 -17.62
CA SER A 151 8.15 -20.74 -17.47
C SER A 151 9.40 -20.56 -16.61
N LEU A 152 9.94 -19.34 -16.62
CA LEU A 152 10.96 -18.95 -15.65
C LEU A 152 10.27 -18.77 -14.28
N TYR A 153 10.40 -19.78 -13.44
CA TYR A 153 9.86 -19.77 -12.08
C TYR A 153 10.92 -19.42 -11.05
N PHE A 154 10.58 -18.51 -10.13
CA PHE A 154 11.47 -18.04 -9.06
C PHE A 154 10.88 -18.45 -7.72
N ASP A 155 11.45 -19.50 -7.10
CA ASP A 155 11.03 -20.04 -5.81
C ASP A 155 11.55 -19.24 -4.60
N HIS A 156 12.56 -18.40 -4.82
CA HIS A 156 13.13 -17.46 -3.85
C HIS A 156 12.74 -15.99 -4.17
N PHE A 157 11.46 -15.77 -4.48
CA PHE A 157 10.89 -14.45 -4.71
C PHE A 157 10.04 -14.00 -3.51
N TYR A 158 10.27 -12.77 -3.03
CA TYR A 158 9.63 -12.26 -1.82
C TYR A 158 8.90 -10.94 -2.09
N HIS A 159 7.67 -10.82 -1.60
CA HIS A 159 6.97 -9.55 -1.62
C HIS A 159 7.63 -8.55 -0.66
N GLN A 160 7.61 -7.27 -1.01
CA GLN A 160 8.20 -6.20 -0.20
C GLN A 160 7.14 -5.26 0.42
N ASN A 161 5.88 -5.72 0.41
CA ASN A 161 4.72 -4.93 0.83
C ASN A 161 4.76 -4.58 2.32
N ALA A 162 4.16 -3.45 2.67
CA ALA A 162 3.97 -3.01 4.05
C ALA A 162 2.48 -2.78 4.35
N GLN A 163 2.08 -1.58 4.78
CA GLN A 163 0.70 -1.26 5.15
C GLN A 163 -0.24 -1.08 3.94
N GLY A 164 0.30 -0.78 2.75
CA GLY A 164 -0.50 -0.65 1.53
C GLY A 164 -0.85 -2.00 0.88
N ARG A 165 -0.27 -3.11 1.35
CA ARG A 165 -0.64 -4.48 0.94
C ARG A 165 -0.63 -4.62 -0.59
N THR A 166 -1.78 -4.89 -1.21
CA THR A 166 -1.98 -4.98 -2.66
C THR A 166 -1.45 -3.74 -3.39
N SER A 167 -1.69 -2.52 -2.89
CA SER A 167 -1.21 -1.31 -3.55
C SER A 167 0.31 -1.17 -3.52
N ASP A 168 0.97 -1.72 -2.49
CA ASP A 168 2.43 -1.70 -2.39
C ASP A 168 3.06 -2.68 -3.39
N ALA A 169 2.44 -3.85 -3.60
CA ALA A 169 2.86 -4.80 -4.63
C ALA A 169 2.75 -4.15 -6.01
N GLU A 170 1.60 -3.54 -6.30
CA GLU A 170 1.38 -2.82 -7.55
C GLU A 170 2.39 -1.68 -7.75
N PHE A 171 2.67 -0.90 -6.70
CA PHE A 171 3.64 0.20 -6.76
C PHE A 171 5.05 -0.32 -7.05
N THR A 172 5.51 -1.32 -6.31
CA THR A 172 6.86 -1.88 -6.46
C THR A 172 7.06 -2.47 -7.85
N VAL A 173 6.08 -3.22 -8.37
CA VAL A 173 6.16 -3.81 -9.72
C VAL A 173 6.14 -2.74 -10.81
N LYS A 174 5.32 -1.69 -10.66
CA LYS A 174 5.14 -0.68 -11.71
C LYS A 174 6.22 0.40 -11.69
N ALA A 175 6.73 0.78 -10.52
CA ALA A 175 7.68 1.89 -10.38
C ALA A 175 9.10 1.45 -9.98
N SER A 176 9.30 0.17 -9.62
CA SER A 176 10.59 -0.34 -9.10
C SER A 176 11.10 0.44 -7.87
N LEU A 177 10.17 0.90 -7.03
CA LEU A 177 10.45 1.66 -5.80
C LEU A 177 9.83 0.95 -4.59
N GLN A 178 10.51 1.06 -3.45
CA GLN A 178 10.00 0.51 -2.20
C GLN A 178 8.74 1.27 -1.72
N PRO A 179 7.80 0.58 -1.07
CA PRO A 179 6.65 1.23 -0.46
C PRO A 179 7.06 2.06 0.77
N LEU A 180 6.09 2.80 1.32
CA LEU A 180 6.30 3.54 2.55
C LEU A 180 6.44 2.60 3.75
N ALA A 181 7.30 2.98 4.70
CA ALA A 181 7.37 2.30 6.00
C ALA A 181 6.05 2.35 6.79
N ALA A 182 5.21 3.36 6.52
CA ALA A 182 3.87 3.49 7.08
C ALA A 182 2.92 4.25 6.11
N GLY A 183 1.68 3.77 6.02
CA GLY A 183 0.66 4.19 5.07
C GLY A 183 0.80 3.49 3.72
N SER A 184 0.12 4.04 2.73
CA SER A 184 0.18 3.59 1.33
C SER A 184 0.64 4.74 0.45
N VAL A 185 1.54 4.44 -0.49
CA VAL A 185 1.99 5.41 -1.52
C VAL A 185 0.78 5.92 -2.31
N TYR A 186 -0.16 5.03 -2.66
CA TYR A 186 -1.33 5.38 -3.46
C TYR A 186 -2.26 6.37 -2.76
N ILE A 187 -2.29 6.38 -1.43
CA ILE A 187 -3.11 7.30 -0.65
C ILE A 187 -2.37 8.62 -0.41
N ARG A 188 -1.10 8.55 0.00
CA ARG A 188 -0.36 9.72 0.49
C ARG A 188 0.32 10.52 -0.63
N PHE A 189 0.78 9.85 -1.68
CA PHE A 189 1.55 10.45 -2.76
C PHE A 189 1.02 10.10 -4.18
N PRO A 190 -0.30 10.06 -4.43
CA PRO A 190 -0.85 9.66 -5.73
C PRO A 190 -0.52 10.59 -6.90
N LYS A 191 -0.01 11.80 -6.61
CA LYS A 191 0.26 12.86 -7.57
C LYS A 191 1.74 13.19 -7.73
N ASN A 192 2.63 12.41 -7.11
CA ASN A 192 4.07 12.58 -7.36
C ASN A 192 4.39 12.17 -8.81
N ASP A 193 5.48 12.69 -9.36
CA ASP A 193 5.96 12.27 -10.68
C ASP A 193 6.63 10.90 -10.59
N TYR A 194 6.16 9.95 -11.41
CA TYR A 194 6.68 8.59 -11.46
C TYR A 194 7.06 8.18 -12.88
N GLU A 195 8.28 7.68 -13.05
CA GLU A 195 8.68 6.92 -14.23
C GLU A 195 8.27 5.46 -14.04
N ALA A 196 7.02 5.16 -14.38
CA ALA A 196 6.40 3.86 -14.16
C ALA A 196 6.28 3.05 -15.46
N LEU A 197 6.18 1.73 -15.32
CA LEU A 197 6.08 0.77 -16.42
C LEU A 197 4.98 1.11 -17.43
N PRO A 198 3.74 1.52 -17.05
CA PRO A 198 2.71 1.86 -18.04
C PRO A 198 3.09 3.07 -18.90
N SER A 199 3.63 4.14 -18.30
CA SER A 199 4.07 5.32 -19.06
C SER A 199 5.28 5.03 -19.95
N ILE A 200 6.22 4.20 -19.47
CA ILE A 200 7.36 3.72 -20.27
C ILE A 200 6.88 2.91 -21.47
N LEU A 201 5.99 1.93 -21.28
CA LEU A 201 5.44 1.11 -22.36
C LEU A 201 4.69 1.96 -23.39
N LYS A 202 3.89 2.93 -22.92
CA LYS A 202 3.16 3.87 -23.78
C LYS A 202 4.09 4.68 -24.68
N ARG A 203 5.20 5.20 -24.15
CA ARG A 203 6.23 5.90 -24.95
C ARG A 203 6.87 5.00 -26.01
N ASN A 204 6.78 3.68 -25.85
CA ASN A 204 7.27 2.68 -26.79
C ASN A 204 6.16 2.09 -27.68
N GLY A 205 5.01 2.77 -27.80
CA GLY A 205 3.94 2.41 -28.75
C GLY A 205 2.93 1.39 -28.25
N TYR A 206 2.96 1.04 -26.96
CA TYR A 206 1.97 0.14 -26.36
C TYR A 206 0.72 0.89 -25.89
N ASP A 207 -0.44 0.26 -26.04
CA ASP A 207 -1.62 0.63 -25.27
C ASP A 207 -1.55 -0.03 -23.87
N THR A 208 -2.11 0.63 -22.86
CA THR A 208 -2.01 0.18 -21.46
C THR A 208 -3.36 0.19 -20.76
N ALA A 209 -3.76 -0.97 -20.24
CA ALA A 209 -4.98 -1.11 -19.47
C ALA A 209 -4.72 -1.85 -18.15
N ALA A 210 -5.48 -1.47 -17.13
CA ALA A 210 -5.61 -2.22 -15.90
C ALA A 210 -7.07 -2.70 -15.75
N PHE A 211 -7.25 -3.88 -15.17
CA PHE A 211 -8.55 -4.49 -14.94
C PHE A 211 -8.64 -4.91 -13.48
N HIS A 212 -9.73 -4.55 -12.81
CA HIS A 212 -10.02 -5.00 -11.46
C HIS A 212 -11.52 -4.83 -11.17
N ALA A 213 -12.24 -5.91 -10.92
CA ALA A 213 -13.68 -5.87 -10.66
C ALA A 213 -14.04 -5.42 -9.23
N PHE A 214 -13.43 -4.33 -8.78
CA PHE A 214 -13.80 -3.63 -7.56
C PHE A 214 -13.88 -2.12 -7.80
N ARG A 215 -14.32 -1.37 -6.78
CA ARG A 215 -14.52 0.08 -6.88
C ARG A 215 -13.24 0.79 -7.27
N ALA A 216 -13.29 1.65 -8.28
CA ALA A 216 -12.11 2.35 -8.82
C ALA A 216 -11.35 3.18 -7.77
N GLY A 217 -12.07 3.73 -6.79
CA GLY A 217 -11.49 4.52 -5.70
C GLY A 217 -10.84 3.70 -4.59
N PHE A 218 -10.98 2.37 -4.59
CA PHE A 218 -10.32 1.53 -3.60
C PHE A 218 -8.80 1.61 -3.80
N TRP A 219 -8.07 1.77 -2.68
CA TRP A 219 -6.66 2.16 -2.68
C TRP A 219 -6.34 3.43 -3.47
N ASN A 220 -7.31 4.28 -3.82
CA ASN A 220 -7.12 5.48 -4.65
C ASN A 220 -6.53 5.18 -6.04
N ARG A 221 -6.83 3.99 -6.61
CA ARG A 221 -6.32 3.55 -7.91
C ARG A 221 -6.74 4.46 -9.06
N ASN A 222 -7.96 4.98 -9.05
CA ASN A 222 -8.44 5.92 -10.07
C ASN A 222 -7.53 7.15 -10.24
N VAL A 223 -6.93 7.66 -9.17
CA VAL A 223 -5.97 8.77 -9.24
C VAL A 223 -4.59 8.26 -9.60
N MET A 224 -4.09 7.25 -8.90
CA MET A 224 -2.73 6.73 -9.11
C MET A 224 -2.54 6.16 -10.52
N TYR A 225 -3.48 5.37 -11.04
CA TYR A 225 -3.37 4.75 -12.37
C TYR A 225 -3.35 5.78 -13.50
N ARG A 226 -4.14 6.84 -13.36
CA ARG A 226 -4.09 7.98 -14.29
C ARG A 226 -2.73 8.66 -14.24
N ASN A 227 -2.20 8.85 -13.03
CA ASN A 227 -0.91 9.52 -12.82
C ASN A 227 0.27 8.72 -13.40
N ILE A 228 0.31 7.40 -13.20
CA ILE A 228 1.39 6.52 -13.68
C ILE A 228 1.27 6.14 -15.16
N GLY A 229 0.26 6.66 -15.87
CA GLY A 229 0.17 6.59 -17.33
C GLY A 229 -0.57 5.37 -17.89
N TYR A 230 -1.49 4.75 -17.15
CA TYR A 230 -2.46 3.83 -17.76
C TYR A 230 -3.42 4.59 -18.68
N ASN A 231 -3.68 4.07 -19.88
CA ASN A 231 -4.67 4.64 -20.78
C ASN A 231 -6.09 4.36 -20.29
N ARG A 232 -6.34 3.14 -19.79
CA ARG A 232 -7.66 2.78 -19.25
C ARG A 232 -7.56 1.97 -17.96
N PHE A 233 -8.49 2.22 -17.06
CA PHE A 233 -8.75 1.38 -15.90
C PHE A 233 -10.19 0.87 -15.97
N TYR A 234 -10.34 -0.43 -16.22
CA TYR A 234 -11.63 -1.14 -16.14
C TYR A 234 -11.87 -1.53 -14.68
N SER A 235 -12.84 -0.88 -14.07
CA SER A 235 -13.21 -1.10 -12.67
C SER A 235 -14.55 -1.86 -12.57
N ALA A 236 -15.07 -2.12 -11.38
CA ALA A 236 -16.36 -2.80 -11.21
C ALA A 236 -17.50 -2.25 -12.08
N SER A 237 -17.53 -0.94 -12.37
CA SER A 237 -18.56 -0.34 -13.23
C SER A 237 -18.50 -0.75 -14.70
N ASP A 238 -17.37 -1.32 -15.14
CA ASP A 238 -17.16 -1.79 -16.50
C ASP A 238 -17.57 -3.26 -16.69
N PHE A 239 -17.88 -3.98 -15.61
CA PHE A 239 -18.28 -5.39 -15.63
C PHE A 239 -19.78 -5.53 -15.40
N VAL A 240 -20.44 -6.39 -16.19
CA VAL A 240 -21.84 -6.73 -16.03
C VAL A 240 -21.92 -8.19 -15.57
N TYR A 241 -22.43 -8.42 -14.35
CA TYR A 241 -22.50 -9.76 -13.75
C TYR A 241 -23.74 -9.90 -12.85
N ASP A 242 -24.18 -11.14 -12.65
CA ASP A 242 -25.27 -11.49 -11.73
C ASP A 242 -24.73 -11.44 -10.28
N GLU A 243 -25.01 -10.34 -9.58
CA GLU A 243 -24.53 -10.15 -8.21
C GLU A 243 -24.92 -11.28 -7.25
N LYS A 244 -26.02 -12.01 -7.49
CA LYS A 244 -26.46 -13.07 -6.57
C LYS A 244 -25.68 -14.37 -6.77
N LYS A 245 -25.20 -14.62 -7.99
CA LYS A 245 -24.50 -15.86 -8.35
C LYS A 245 -22.99 -15.69 -8.40
N GLU A 246 -22.54 -14.53 -8.87
CA GLU A 246 -21.15 -14.32 -9.26
C GLU A 246 -20.38 -13.45 -8.25
N ARG A 247 -21.06 -12.76 -7.33
CA ARG A 247 -20.37 -12.03 -6.28
C ARG A 247 -19.89 -12.98 -5.18
N ILE A 248 -18.58 -12.98 -4.94
CA ILE A 248 -17.97 -13.67 -3.79
C ILE A 248 -17.13 -12.66 -3.01
N GLY A 249 -17.41 -12.53 -1.72
CA GLY A 249 -16.72 -11.59 -0.84
C GLY A 249 -16.87 -10.14 -1.30
N TRP A 250 -15.77 -9.56 -1.79
CA TRP A 250 -15.65 -8.13 -2.05
C TRP A 250 -16.27 -7.71 -3.40
N GLY A 251 -16.32 -8.59 -4.40
CA GLY A 251 -16.76 -8.22 -5.76
C GLY A 251 -17.08 -9.43 -6.63
N LEU A 252 -17.00 -9.23 -7.95
CA LEU A 252 -17.07 -10.31 -8.93
C LEU A 252 -15.99 -11.35 -8.63
N ASN A 253 -16.36 -12.63 -8.66
CA ASN A 253 -15.42 -13.73 -8.49
C ASN A 253 -14.44 -13.83 -9.67
N ASP A 254 -13.30 -14.49 -9.44
CA ASP A 254 -12.21 -14.58 -10.42
C ASP A 254 -12.56 -15.41 -11.68
N ILE A 255 -13.61 -16.25 -11.65
CA ILE A 255 -14.08 -17.02 -12.82
C ILE A 255 -14.95 -16.15 -13.73
N GLY A 256 -15.74 -15.24 -13.16
CA GLY A 256 -16.61 -14.33 -13.91
C GLY A 256 -15.92 -13.04 -14.38
N PHE A 257 -14.75 -12.73 -13.83
CA PHE A 257 -13.90 -11.59 -14.22
C PHE A 257 -13.19 -11.83 -15.56
#